data_AF-A0AAP5Z1L5-F1
#
_entry.id   AF-A0AAP5Z1L5-F1
#
_cell.length_a   1.000
_cell.length_b   1.000
_cell.length_c   1.000
_cell.angle_alpha   90.00
_cell.angle_beta   90.00
_cell.angle_gamma   90.00
#
_symmetry.space_group_name_H-M   'P 1'
#
loop_
_entity.id
_entity.type
_entity.pdbx_description
1 polymer ?
#
loop_
_entity_poly.entity_id
_entity_poly.type
_entity_poly.pdbx_seq_one_letter_code
_entity_poly.pdbx_strand_id
1 'polypeptide(L)' 'MQNLPPLNALKAFEATARLRSFTKAAKELNVTRAAVSQQVKSLELQ' A
#
# COMPACT_ATOMS: atom_id res chain seq x y z
N MET A 1 2.61 19.93 13.30
CA MET A 1 3.42 18.74 12.94
C MET A 1 2.80 18.16 11.68
N GLN A 2 3.54 18.07 10.58
CA GLN A 2 3.03 17.58 9.29
C GLN A 2 2.68 16.08 9.43
N ASN A 3 1.41 15.72 9.22
CA ASN A 3 0.95 14.32 9.23
C ASN A 3 1.40 13.65 7.93
N LEU A 4 2.66 13.22 7.88
CA LEU A 4 3.15 12.43 6.76
C LEU A 4 2.42 11.08 6.74
N PRO A 5 1.98 10.64 5.55
CA PRO A 5 1.38 9.31 5.43
C PRO A 5 2.40 8.23 5.85
N PRO A 6 1.92 7.12 6.45
CA PRO A 6 2.78 6.01 6.82
C PRO A 6 3.57 5.49 5.62
N LEU A 7 4.87 5.24 5.78
CA LEU A 7 5.75 4.79 4.70
C LEU A 7 5.22 3.51 4.00
N ASN A 8 4.58 2.63 4.76
CA ASN A 8 3.99 1.40 4.21
C ASN A 8 2.78 1.69 3.30
N ALA A 9 1.99 2.73 3.60
CA ALA A 9 0.87 3.15 2.77
C ALA A 9 1.35 3.64 1.40
N LEU A 10 2.41 4.46 1.39
CA LEU A 10 3.06 4.91 0.16
C LEU A 10 3.66 3.75 -0.65
N LYS A 11 4.38 2.83 0.00
CA LYS A 11 4.95 1.65 -0.66
C LYS A 11 3.89 0.73 -1.25
N ALA A 12 2.81 0.46 -0.50
CA ALA A 12 1.70 -0.35 -0.98
C ALA A 12 0.99 0.29 -2.18
N PHE A 13 0.82 1.61 -2.16
CA PHE A 13 0.23 2.36 -3.26
C PHE A 13 1.10 2.33 -4.51
N GLU A 14 2.40 2.65 -4.40
CA GLU A 14 3.35 2.59 -5.53
C GLU A 14 3.42 1.18 -6.14
N ALA A 15 3.63 0.15 -5.31
CA ALA A 15 3.73 -1.23 -5.79
C ALA A 15 2.44 -1.70 -6.46
N THR A 16 1.27 -1.33 -5.91
CA THR A 16 -0.03 -1.67 -6.51
C THR A 16 -0.23 -0.94 -7.84
N ALA A 17 0.15 0.33 -7.94
CA ALA A 17 0.07 1.10 -9.17
C ALA A 17 1.02 0.55 -10.26
N ARG A 18 2.28 0.28 -9.91
CA ARG A 18 3.29 -0.28 -10.83
C ARG A 18 2.90 -1.66 -11.35
N LEU A 19 2.45 -2.54 -10.46
CA LEU A 19 2.13 -3.94 -10.80
C LEU A 19 0.69 -4.12 -11.30
N ARG A 20 -0.16 -3.09 -11.18
CA ARG A 20 -1.60 -3.10 -11.46
C ARG A 20 -2.33 -4.28 -10.79
N SER A 21 -1.86 -4.70 -9.62
CA SER A 21 -2.37 -5.88 -8.92
C SER A 21 -2.00 -5.89 -7.44
N PHE A 22 -3.03 -5.90 -6.57
CA PHE A 22 -2.87 -6.05 -5.13
C PHE A 22 -2.19 -7.38 -4.74
N THR A 23 -2.45 -8.46 -5.48
CA THR A 23 -1.84 -9.77 -5.20
C THR A 23 -0.36 -9.78 -5.54
N LYS A 24 0.05 -9.14 -6.64
CA LYS A 24 1.48 -9.03 -6.99
C LYS A 24 2.22 -8.09 -6.03
N ALA A 25 1.62 -6.95 -5.68
CA ALA A 25 2.17 -6.03 -4.68
C ALA A 25 2.35 -6.71 -3.31
N ALA A 26 1.37 -7.51 -2.88
CA ALA A 26 1.46 -8.27 -1.64
C ALA A 26 2.63 -9.27 -1.65
N LYS A 27 2.84 -9.98 -2.77
CA LYS A 27 3.98 -10.88 -2.95
C LYS A 27 5.31 -10.13 -2.92
N GLU A 28 5.40 -8.99 -3.59
CA GLU A 28 6.63 -8.19 -3.67
C GLU A 28 7.00 -7.57 -2.31
N LEU A 29 6.00 -7.09 -1.56
CA LEU A 29 6.18 -6.49 -0.24
C LEU A 29 6.21 -7.53 0.90
N ASN A 30 6.12 -8.82 0.59
CA ASN A 30 6.07 -9.92 1.55
C ASN A 30 5.01 -9.74 2.65
N VAL A 31 3.81 -9.34 2.26
CA VAL A 31 2.66 -9.14 3.15
C VAL A 31 1.42 -9.83 2.58
N THR A 32 0.33 -9.85 3.36
CA THR A 32 -0.95 -10.38 2.86
C THR A 32 -1.62 -9.38 1.91
N ARG A 33 -2.44 -9.87 0.98
CA ARG A 33 -3.28 -9.02 0.11
C ARG A 33 -4.17 -8.07 0.93
N ALA A 34 -4.68 -8.55 2.08
CA ALA A 34 -5.50 -7.74 2.99
C ALA A 34 -4.70 -6.56 3.57
N ALA A 35 -3.43 -6.77 3.95
CA ALA A 35 -2.56 -5.71 4.45
C ALA A 35 -2.31 -4.62 3.40
N VAL A 36 -2.03 -5.01 2.14
CA VAL A 36 -1.88 -4.05 1.04
C VAL A 36 -3.18 -3.26 0.82
N SER A 37 -4.33 -3.95 0.82
CA SER A 37 -5.63 -3.28 0.65
C SER A 37 -5.90 -2.26 1.76
N GLN A 38 -5.56 -2.58 3.01
CA GLN A 38 -5.73 -1.67 4.14
C GLN A 38 -4.75 -0.49 4.07
N GLN A 39 -3.50 -0.73 3.68
CA GLN A 39 -2.48 0.31 3.55
C GLN A 39 -2.83 1.32 2.45
N VAL A 40 -3.33 0.86 1.30
CA VAL A 40 -3.82 1.74 0.23
C VAL A 40 -5.05 2.51 0.69
N LYS A 41 -6.04 1.84 1.30
CA LYS A 41 -7.24 2.51 1.83
C LYS A 41 -6.90 3.56 2.88
N SER A 42 -5.92 3.29 3.75
CA SER A 42 -5.44 4.26 4.74
C SER A 42 -4.82 5.49 4.09
N LEU A 43 -4.25 5.37 2.89
CA LEU A 43 -3.71 6.50 2.14
C LEU A 43 -4.82 7.33 1.49
N GLU A 44 -5.88 6.68 0.98
CA GLU A 44 -7.02 7.35 0.34
C GLU A 44 -7.89 8.13 1.35
N LEU A 45 -7.90 7.71 2.61
CA LEU A 45 -8.68 8.33 3.68
C LEU A 45 -7.93 9.47 4.41
N GLN A 46 -6.70 9.76 3.99
CA GLN A 46 -5.82 10.74 4.63
C GLN A 46 -5.90 12.12 3.98
#